data_AF-A0A841FZ28-F1
#
_entry.id   AF-A0A841FZ28-F1
#
_cell.length_a   1.000
_cell.length_b   1.000
_cell.length_c   1.000
_cell.angle_alpha   90.00
_cell.angle_beta   90.00
_cell.angle_gamma   90.00
#
_symmetry.space_group_name_H-M   'P 1'
#
loop_
_entity.id
_entity.type
_entity.pdbx_description
1 polymer ?
#
loop_
_entity_poly.entity_id
_entity_poly.type
_entity_poly.pdbx_seq_one_letter_code
_entity_poly.pdbx_strand_id
1 'polypeptide(L)' 'MSHDEAVRRANAALQEYTLSAEGWRTSPSGALQRVLADLLHWCDDTQRDFDKALTAARERHAAESSGE' A
#
# COMPACT_ATOMS: atom_id res chain seq x y z
N MET A 1 -2.93 -3.83 -11.57
CA MET A 1 -3.45 -2.62 -10.92
C MET A 1 -2.24 -1.77 -10.59
N SER A 2 -2.21 -0.50 -10.99
CA SER A 2 -1.07 0.36 -10.67
C SER A 2 -1.11 0.76 -9.18
N HIS A 3 0.05 1.10 -8.61
CA HIS A 3 0.16 1.58 -7.21
C HIS A 3 -0.84 2.71 -6.93
N ASP A 4 -0.98 3.66 -7.86
CA ASP A 4 -1.92 4.78 -7.73
C ASP A 4 -3.38 4.34 -7.70
N GLU A 5 -3.76 3.30 -8.46
CA GLU A 5 -5.11 2.74 -8.43
C GLU A 5 -5.42 2.07 -7.09
N ALA A 6 -4.45 1.34 -6.53
CA ALA A 6 -4.58 0.70 -5.22
C ALA A 6 -4.71 1.75 -4.11
N VAL A 7 -3.86 2.78 -4.11
CA VAL A 7 -3.91 3.90 -3.16
C VAL A 7 -5.22 4.68 -3.28
N ARG A 8 -5.68 4.96 -4.51
CA ARG A 8 -6.95 5.69 -4.72
C ARG A 8 -8.15 4.86 -4.28
N ARG A 9 -8.12 3.54 -4.50
CA ARG A 9 -9.17 2.62 -4.04
C ARG A 9 -9.18 2.48 -2.53
N ALA A 10 -8.02 2.36 -1.88
CA ALA A 10 -7.91 2.32 -0.43
C ALA A 10 -8.37 3.64 0.20
N ASN A 11 -7.98 4.79 -0.36
CA ASN A 11 -8.46 6.10 0.10
C ASN A 11 -9.96 6.30 -0.13
N ALA A 12 -10.50 5.82 -1.25
CA ALA A 12 -11.93 5.86 -1.51
C ALA A 12 -12.71 4.93 -0.55
N ALA A 13 -12.22 3.72 -0.30
CA ALA A 13 -12.80 2.80 0.68
C ALA A 13 -12.72 3.39 2.10
N LEU A 14 -11.60 4.00 2.47
CA LEU A 14 -11.46 4.72 3.73
C LEU A 14 -12.46 5.88 3.80
N GLN A 15 -12.59 6.73 2.78
CA GLN A 15 -13.57 7.83 2.78
C GLN A 15 -15.02 7.34 2.83
N GLU A 16 -15.37 6.32 2.04
CA GLU A 16 -16.73 5.79 1.96
C GLU A 16 -17.12 5.06 3.25
N TYR A 17 -16.19 4.31 3.87
CA TYR A 17 -16.47 3.57 5.10
C TYR A 17 -16.21 4.36 6.38
N THR A 18 -15.21 5.25 6.47
CA THR A 18 -14.94 6.04 7.70
C THR A 18 -15.78 7.31 7.83
N LEU A 19 -16.38 7.83 6.74
CA LEU A 19 -17.27 9.00 6.80
C LEU A 19 -18.76 8.68 6.64
N SER A 20 -19.13 7.47 6.23
CA SER A 20 -20.51 7.00 6.35
C SER A 20 -20.75 6.51 7.78
N ALA A 21 -21.37 7.35 8.61
CA ALA A 21 -21.86 6.95 9.94
C ALA A 21 -22.80 5.72 9.89
N GLU A 22 -23.33 5.38 8.72
CA GLU A 22 -24.27 4.29 8.49
C GLU A 22 -23.58 2.93 8.36
N GLY A 23 -22.42 2.86 7.68
CA GLY A 23 -21.63 1.62 7.55
C GLY A 23 -21.01 1.17 8.88
N TRP A 24 -20.51 2.12 9.68
CA TRP A 24 -20.05 1.85 11.05
C TRP A 24 -21.20 1.45 11.99
N ARG A 25 -22.40 1.99 11.80
CA ARG A 25 -23.57 1.64 12.63
C ARG A 25 -24.12 0.25 12.33
N THR A 26 -24.07 -0.21 11.08
CA THR A 26 -24.64 -1.50 10.67
C THR A 26 -23.66 -2.67 10.79
N SER A 27 -22.36 -2.47 10.53
CA SER A 27 -21.36 -3.54 10.71
C SER A 27 -19.94 -2.99 11.01
N PRO A 28 -19.69 -2.56 12.26
CA PRO A 28 -18.40 -1.99 12.64
C PRO A 28 -17.24 -2.97 12.45
N SER A 29 -17.43 -4.25 12.80
CA SER A 29 -16.39 -5.28 12.66
C SER A 29 -16.06 -5.57 11.19
N GLY A 30 -17.07 -5.58 10.31
CA GLY A 30 -16.86 -5.81 8.88
C GLY A 30 -16.15 -4.63 8.20
N ALA A 31 -16.48 -3.40 8.59
CA ALA A 31 -15.77 -2.21 8.14
C ALA A 31 -14.31 -2.21 8.61
N LEU A 32 -14.06 -2.51 9.89
CA LEU A 32 -12.71 -2.60 10.45
C LEU A 32 -11.88 -3.70 9.76
N GLN A 33 -12.46 -4.87 9.48
CA GLN A 33 -11.76 -5.95 8.79
C GLN A 33 -11.30 -5.56 7.38
N ARG A 34 -12.13 -4.80 6.63
CA ARG A 34 -11.77 -4.31 5.30
C ARG A 34 -10.63 -3.29 5.37
N VAL A 35 -10.71 -2.34 6.29
CA VAL A 35 -9.65 -1.35 6.51
C VAL A 35 -8.33 -2.02 6.89
N LEU A 36 -8.36 -3.00 7.78
CA LEU A 36 -7.16 -3.76 8.16
C LEU A 36 -6.58 -4.55 6.98
N ALA A 37 -7.43 -5.17 6.15
CA ALA A 37 -6.98 -5.87 4.95
C ALA A 37 -6.33 -4.93 3.93
N ASP A 38 -6.93 -3.76 3.69
CA ASP A 38 -6.39 -2.76 2.78
C ASP A 38 -5.06 -2.19 3.27
N LEU A 39 -4.93 -1.93 4.58
CA LEU A 39 -3.67 -1.49 5.21
C LEU A 39 -2.57 -2.54 5.09
N LEU A 40 -2.89 -3.82 5.33
CA LEU A 40 -1.92 -4.91 5.18
C LEU A 40 -1.44 -5.03 3.73
N HIS A 41 -2.36 -4.89 2.77
CA HIS A 41 -1.99 -4.92 1.35
C HIS A 41 -1.09 -3.75 0.96
N TRP A 42 -1.39 -2.55 1.45
CA TRP A 42 -0.56 -1.37 1.22
C TRP A 42 0.85 -1.51 1.80
N CYS A 43 0.98 -2.10 3.00
CA CYS A 43 2.28 -2.39 3.59
C CYS A 43 3.11 -3.36 2.74
N ASP A 44 2.50 -4.43 2.24
CA ASP A 44 3.17 -5.43 1.38
C ASP A 44 3.66 -4.79 0.06
N ASP A 45 2.79 -4.02 -0.60
CA ASP A 45 3.13 -3.32 -1.84
C ASP A 45 4.27 -2.31 -1.62
N THR A 46 4.23 -1.55 -0.52
CA THR A 46 5.27 -0.58 -0.17
C THR A 46 6.61 -1.24 0.11
N GLN A 47 6.61 -2.35 0.86
CA GLN A 47 7.82 -3.11 1.13
C GLN A 47 8.44 -3.66 -0.15
N ARG A 48 7.62 -4.23 -1.04
CA ARG A 48 8.08 -4.76 -2.33
C ARG A 48 8.71 -3.69 -3.21
N ASP A 49 8.12 -2.49 -3.24
CA ASP A 49 8.66 -1.39 -4.04
C ASP A 49 9.95 -0.82 -3.44
N PHE A 50 10.07 -0.80 -2.11
CA PHE A 50 11.34 -0.48 -1.43
C PHE A 50 12.44 -1.51 -1.77
N ASP A 51 12.14 -2.81 -1.73
CA ASP A 51 13.11 -3.86 -2.04
C ASP A 51 13.62 -3.78 -3.48
N LYS A 52 12.74 -3.44 -4.43
CA LYS A 52 13.13 -3.15 -5.82
C LYS A 52 14.08 -1.96 -5.92
N ALA A 53 13.73 -0.85 -5.28
CA ALA A 53 14.56 0.36 -5.28
C ALA A 53 15.94 0.10 -4.64
N LEU A 54 15.97 -0.66 -3.53
CA LEU A 54 17.21 -1.07 -2.86
C LEU A 54 18.07 -1.97 -3.75
N THR A 55 17.46 -2.91 -4.46
CA THR A 55 18.16 -3.79 -5.40
C THR A 55 18.79 -2.98 -6.54
N ALA A 56 18.02 -2.08 -7.16
CA ALA A 56 18.51 -1.21 -8.22
C ALA A 56 19.66 -0.29 -7.73
N ALA A 57 19.57 0.24 -6.52
CA ALA A 57 20.65 1.05 -5.93
C ALA A 57 21.93 0.24 -5.72
N ARG A 58 21.81 -1.02 -5.25
CA ARG A 58 22.96 -1.92 -5.07
C ARG A 58 23.62 -2.30 -6.39
N GLU A 59 22.83 -2.63 -7.41
CA GLU A 59 23.33 -2.94 -8.75
C GLU A 59 24.08 -1.75 -9.35
N ARG A 60 23.52 -0.55 -9.21
CA ARG A 60 24.16 0.68 -9.65
C ARG A 60 25.49 0.93 -8.95
N HIS A 61 25.52 0.80 -7.63
CA HIS A 61 26.76 0.95 -6.86
C HIS A 61 27.81 -0.10 -7.25
N ALA A 62 27.40 -1.36 -7.47
CA ALA A 62 28.31 -2.41 -7.92
C ALA A 62 28.91 -2.11 -9.30
N ALA A 63 28.10 -1.61 -10.24
CA ALA A 63 28.55 -1.20 -11.56
C ALA A 63 29.51 0.00 -11.49
N GLU A 64 29.21 0.99 -10.64
CA GLU A 64 30.09 2.14 -10.39
C GLU A 64 31.45 1.69 -9.79
N SER A 65 31.44 0.73 -8.86
CA SER A 65 32.66 0.18 -8.24
C SER A 65 33.48 -0.78 -9.13
N SER A 66 32.90 -1.29 -10.23
CA SER A 66 33.58 -2.21 -11.16
C SER A 66 34.11 -1.51 -12.42
N GLY A 67 33.89 -0.20 -12.54
CA GLY A 67 34.33 0.64 -13.67
C GLY A 67 35.60 1.45 -13.42
N GLU A 68 36.23 1.28 -12.24
CA GLU A 68 37.60 1.71 -11.90
C GLU A 68 38.59 0.55 -12.08
#